data_AF-A0A554W1D7-F1
#
_entry.id   AF-A0A554W1D7-F1
#
_cell.length_a   1.000
_cell.length_b   1.000
_cell.length_c   1.000
_cell.angle_alpha   90.00
_cell.angle_beta   90.00
_cell.angle_gamma   90.00
#
_symmetry.space_group_name_H-M   'P 1'
#
loop_
_entity.id
_entity.type
_entity.pdbx_description
1 polymer ?
#
loop_
_entity_poly.entity_id
_entity_poly.type
_entity_poly.pdbx_seq_one_letter_code
_entity_poly.pdbx_strand_id
1 'polypeptide(L)'
;MVIDPSNPIGPDGHGGYTNTLPADRSAASVLAALLPAGAHFVKAFGTLGAEALGSAANRPSGRAVLFYATDDDDAAETVERLIIASGFDPVEAGGIDAAGRLELMRGDLHQNGGLGGKLLNADEARAAL
;
A
#
# COMPACT_ATOMS: atom_id res chain seq x y z
N MET A 1 11.23 -12.73 -2.16
CA MET A 1 10.20 -11.76 -1.75
C MET A 1 9.75 -10.97 -2.96
N VAL A 2 8.45 -10.79 -3.11
CA VAL A 2 7.80 -9.98 -4.14
C VAL A 2 7.03 -8.86 -3.43
N ILE A 3 7.26 -7.61 -3.84
CA ILE A 3 6.54 -6.44 -3.32
C ILE A 3 5.66 -5.89 -4.43
N ASP A 4 4.36 -5.75 -4.17
CA ASP A 4 3.38 -5.19 -5.10
C ASP A 4 3.03 -3.73 -4.76
N PRO A 5 3.53 -2.75 -5.54
CA PRO A 5 3.14 -1.35 -5.43
C PRO A 5 1.93 -0.98 -6.30
N SER A 6 1.34 -1.94 -7.01
CA SER A 6 0.34 -1.65 -8.05
C SER A 6 -0.96 -1.10 -7.48
N ASN A 7 -1.67 -0.39 -8.36
CA ASN A 7 -3.04 0.04 -8.15
C ASN A 7 -3.82 -0.39 -9.41
N PRO A 8 -4.91 -1.18 -9.31
CA PRO A 8 -5.64 -1.70 -10.47
C PRO A 8 -6.53 -0.62 -11.07
N ILE A 9 -5.94 0.33 -11.80
CA ILE A 9 -6.62 1.50 -12.36
C ILE A 9 -6.56 1.46 -13.88
N GLY A 10 -7.65 1.85 -14.52
CA GLY A 10 -7.75 1.95 -15.98
C GLY A 10 -8.76 3.02 -16.39
N PRO A 11 -8.80 3.36 -17.69
CA PRO A 11 -9.74 4.35 -18.20
C PRO A 11 -11.19 3.87 -18.03
N ASP A 12 -12.09 4.78 -17.67
CA ASP A 12 -13.53 4.50 -17.52
C ASP A 12 -14.34 4.63 -18.82
N GLY A 13 -13.69 5.04 -19.92
CA GLY A 13 -14.35 5.30 -21.22
C GLY A 13 -15.02 6.68 -21.34
N HIS A 14 -15.00 7.49 -20.29
CA HIS A 14 -15.60 8.83 -20.20
C HIS A 14 -14.58 9.94 -19.90
N GLY A 15 -13.29 9.62 -20.04
CA GLY A 15 -12.19 10.56 -19.76
C GLY A 15 -11.74 10.56 -18.30
N GLY A 16 -12.29 9.68 -17.46
CA GLY A 16 -11.87 9.45 -16.09
C GLY A 16 -11.16 8.11 -15.92
N TYR A 17 -11.03 7.71 -14.65
CA TYR A 17 -10.39 6.47 -14.24
C TYR A 17 -11.31 5.69 -13.32
N THR A 18 -11.24 4.37 -13.41
CA THR A 18 -11.97 3.46 -12.54
C THR A 18 -11.06 2.32 -12.09
N ASN A 19 -11.53 1.57 -11.11
CA ASN A 19 -10.88 0.32 -10.76
C ASN A 19 -11.16 -0.75 -11.82
N THR A 20 -10.14 -1.47 -12.25
CA THR A 20 -10.23 -2.50 -13.30
C THR A 20 -10.61 -3.89 -12.78
N LEU A 21 -10.67 -4.08 -11.46
CA LEU A 21 -10.99 -5.35 -10.82
C LEU A 21 -12.37 -5.31 -10.13
N PRO A 22 -13.07 -6.46 -10.07
CA PRO A 22 -14.30 -6.63 -9.29
C PRO A 22 -14.18 -6.18 -7.83
N ALA A 23 -15.30 -5.83 -7.20
CA ALA A 23 -15.33 -5.27 -5.84
C ALA A 23 -14.79 -6.22 -4.76
N ASP A 24 -14.86 -7.53 -4.99
CA ASP A 24 -14.39 -8.59 -4.11
C ASP A 24 -12.91 -8.97 -4.34
N ARG A 25 -12.18 -8.24 -5.19
CA ARG A 25 -10.77 -8.53 -5.52
C ARG A 25 -9.86 -7.31 -5.43
N SER A 26 -8.69 -7.50 -4.82
CA SER A 26 -7.55 -6.58 -4.88
C SER A 26 -6.54 -7.05 -5.94
N ALA A 27 -5.69 -6.16 -6.45
CA ALA A 27 -4.55 -6.55 -7.28
C ALA A 27 -3.63 -7.51 -6.52
N ALA A 28 -3.44 -7.25 -5.23
CA ALA A 28 -2.68 -8.12 -4.34
C ALA A 28 -3.24 -9.56 -4.32
N SER A 29 -4.55 -9.73 -4.16
CA SER A 29 -5.19 -11.05 -4.12
C SER A 29 -5.03 -11.81 -5.44
N VAL A 30 -5.09 -11.10 -6.57
CA VAL A 30 -4.88 -11.68 -7.90
C VAL A 30 -3.43 -12.12 -8.06
N LEU A 31 -2.47 -11.28 -7.66
CA LEU A 31 -1.05 -11.60 -7.75
C LEU A 31 -0.65 -12.73 -6.81
N ALA A 32 -1.12 -12.72 -5.56
CA ALA A 32 -0.87 -13.78 -4.58
C ALA A 32 -1.29 -15.16 -5.11
N ALA A 33 -2.46 -15.24 -5.77
CA ALA A 33 -2.96 -16.47 -6.38
C ALA A 33 -2.14 -16.96 -7.59
N LEU A 34 -1.32 -16.10 -8.21
CA LEU A 34 -0.47 -16.43 -9.36
C LEU A 34 0.96 -16.80 -8.94
N LEU A 35 1.35 -16.49 -7.71
CA LEU A 35 2.69 -16.78 -7.22
C LEU A 35 2.86 -18.26 -6.85
N PRO A 36 4.06 -18.82 -7.00
CA PRO A 36 4.33 -20.19 -6.56
C PRO A 36 4.18 -20.31 -5.04
N ALA A 37 3.84 -21.51 -4.58
CA ALA A 37 3.78 -21.80 -3.14
C ALA A 37 5.12 -21.47 -2.45
N GLY A 38 5.05 -20.86 -1.28
CA GLY A 38 6.21 -20.42 -0.52
C GLY A 38 6.82 -19.09 -0.99
N ALA A 39 6.20 -18.38 -1.93
CA ALA A 39 6.62 -17.03 -2.27
C ALA A 39 6.24 -16.04 -1.15
N HIS A 40 7.24 -15.41 -0.53
CA HIS A 40 7.04 -14.26 0.36
C HIS A 40 6.47 -13.07 -0.44
N PHE A 41 5.22 -12.68 -0.17
CA PHE A 41 4.49 -11.65 -0.93
C PHE A 41 3.96 -10.53 -0.03
N VAL A 42 4.14 -9.29 -0.45
CA VAL A 42 3.72 -8.11 0.32
C VAL A 42 3.08 -7.06 -0.58
N LYS A 43 1.95 -6.49 -0.18
CA LYS A 43 1.44 -5.22 -0.73
C LYS A 43 2.08 -4.05 0.03
N ALA A 44 2.87 -3.21 -0.63
CA ALA A 44 3.48 -2.04 0.01
C ALA A 44 3.88 -0.99 -1.05
N PHE A 45 4.27 0.21 -0.63
CA PHE A 45 4.75 1.30 -1.50
C PHE A 45 3.73 1.84 -2.53
N GLY A 46 2.50 1.32 -2.52
CA GLY A 46 1.43 1.74 -3.44
C GLY A 46 0.45 2.77 -2.86
N THR A 47 0.57 3.14 -1.58
CA THR A 47 -0.39 4.02 -0.89
C THR A 47 -0.15 5.52 -1.08
N LEU A 48 1.05 5.91 -1.52
CA LEU A 48 1.41 7.30 -1.80
C LEU A 48 1.49 7.55 -3.30
N GLY A 49 1.09 8.74 -3.74
CA GLY A 49 1.39 9.19 -5.10
C GLY A 49 2.90 9.36 -5.30
N ALA A 50 3.40 9.20 -6.52
CA ALA A 50 4.83 9.20 -6.82
C ALA A 50 5.57 10.46 -6.33
N GLU A 51 4.98 11.64 -6.49
CA GLU A 51 5.54 12.91 -6.00
C GLU A 51 5.65 12.93 -4.47
N ALA A 52 4.61 12.47 -3.77
CA ALA A 52 4.59 12.40 -2.32
C ALA A 52 5.58 11.34 -1.80
N LEU A 53 5.68 10.18 -2.46
CA LEU A 53 6.67 9.15 -2.15
C LEU A 53 8.11 9.71 -2.28
N GLY A 54 8.40 10.46 -3.34
CA GLY A 54 9.71 11.07 -3.53
C GLY A 54 10.05 12.18 -2.53
N SER A 55 9.09 13.07 -2.26
CA SER A 55 9.31 14.26 -1.40
C SER A 55 9.21 13.99 0.10
N ALA A 56 8.44 12.97 0.53
CA ALA A 56 8.26 12.65 1.94
C ALA A 56 9.38 11.77 2.53
N ALA A 57 10.17 11.11 1.68
CA ALA A 57 11.29 10.29 2.10
C ALA A 57 12.30 11.14 2.91
N ASN A 58 12.61 10.70 4.14
CA ASN A 58 13.56 11.37 5.04
C ASN A 58 13.24 12.85 5.33
N ARG A 59 11.96 13.25 5.27
CA ARG A 59 11.57 14.64 5.53
C ARG A 59 11.93 15.10 6.96
N PRO A 60 12.21 16.39 7.20
CA PRO A 60 12.61 16.89 8.52
C PRO A 60 11.51 16.86 9.59
N SER A 61 10.24 16.89 9.17
CA SER A 61 9.06 17.00 10.04
C SER A 61 8.59 15.67 10.64
N GLY A 62 9.53 14.74 10.87
CA GLY A 62 9.22 13.36 11.25
C GLY A 62 8.81 12.50 10.07
N ARG A 63 8.81 11.17 10.25
CA ARG A 63 8.66 10.21 9.15
C ARG A 63 7.18 10.05 8.78
N ALA A 64 6.90 10.05 7.48
CA ALA A 64 5.58 9.69 6.99
C ALA A 64 5.44 8.17 7.02
N VAL A 65 4.19 7.69 6.97
CA VAL A 65 3.90 6.25 6.99
C VAL A 65 3.78 5.68 5.58
N LEU A 66 4.32 4.46 5.42
CA LEU A 66 3.90 3.54 4.36
C LEU A 66 3.19 2.36 5.00
N PHE A 67 1.94 2.14 4.60
CA PHE A 67 1.21 0.94 4.98
C PHE A 67 1.71 -0.26 4.18
N TYR A 68 1.67 -1.43 4.79
CA TYR A 68 1.90 -2.70 4.09
C TYR A 68 0.88 -3.76 4.52
N ALA A 69 0.69 -4.78 3.71
CA ALA A 69 -0.14 -5.94 4.03
C ALA A 69 0.51 -7.24 3.54
N THR A 70 0.50 -8.27 4.39
CA THR A 70 1.17 -9.56 4.15
C THR A 70 0.60 -10.63 5.10
N ASP A 71 0.58 -11.89 4.67
CA ASP A 71 0.24 -13.05 5.53
C ASP A 71 1.48 -13.80 6.03
N ASP A 72 2.65 -13.18 5.88
CA ASP A 72 3.97 -13.79 6.02
C ASP A 72 4.87 -12.93 6.92
N ASP A 73 5.17 -13.44 8.12
CA ASP A 73 5.94 -12.75 9.16
C ASP A 73 7.39 -12.47 8.73
N ASP A 74 8.02 -13.37 7.98
CA ASP A 74 9.39 -13.18 7.49
C ASP A 74 9.43 -12.07 6.42
N ALA A 75 8.37 -12.00 5.60
CA ALA A 75 8.17 -10.94 4.62
C ALA A 75 7.86 -9.60 5.32
N ALA A 76 7.09 -9.62 6.41
CA ALA A 76 6.79 -8.45 7.24
C ALA A 76 8.09 -7.84 7.79
N GLU A 77 8.94 -8.62 8.45
CA GLU A 77 10.21 -8.10 8.99
C GLU A 77 11.08 -7.49 7.86
N THR A 78 11.11 -8.14 6.70
CA THR A 78 11.91 -7.67 5.57
C THR A 78 11.38 -6.38 4.96
N VAL A 79 10.05 -6.25 4.77
CA VAL A 79 9.45 -5.03 4.21
C VAL A 79 9.54 -3.88 5.19
N GLU A 80 9.40 -4.12 6.50
CA GLU A 80 9.56 -3.08 7.53
C GLU A 80 10.94 -2.47 7.48
N ARG A 81 11.99 -3.29 7.44
CA ARG A 81 13.37 -2.81 7.29
C ARG A 81 13.56 -2.01 6.01
N LEU A 82 12.94 -2.40 4.90
CA LEU A 82 13.01 -1.67 3.64
C LEU A 82 12.29 -0.31 3.70
N ILE A 83 11.09 -0.26 4.28
CA ILE A 83 10.33 0.98 4.50
C ILE A 83 11.13 1.93 5.40
N ILE A 84 11.73 1.40 6.47
CA ILE A 84 12.63 2.16 7.34
C ILE A 84 13.87 2.63 6.56
N ALA A 85 14.54 1.78 5.78
CA ALA A 85 15.67 2.23 4.98
C ALA A 85 15.30 3.32 3.95
N SER A 86 14.04 3.35 3.51
CA SER A 86 13.50 4.32 2.55
C SER A 86 13.12 5.67 3.17
N GLY A 87 13.20 5.83 4.50
CA GLY A 87 12.89 7.08 5.17
C GLY A 87 11.47 7.20 5.73
N PHE A 88 10.73 6.10 5.84
CA PHE A 88 9.34 6.04 6.29
C PHE A 88 9.14 5.13 7.50
N ASP A 89 8.07 5.35 8.25
CA ASP A 89 7.63 4.42 9.29
C ASP A 89 6.70 3.36 8.69
N PRO A 90 6.95 2.06 8.94
CA PRO A 90 6.05 1.00 8.50
C PRO A 90 4.86 0.88 9.43
N VAL A 91 3.68 0.64 8.85
CA VAL A 91 2.48 0.25 9.59
C VAL A 91 1.80 -0.90 8.87
N GLU A 92 1.65 -2.02 9.55
CA GLU A 92 0.92 -3.18 9.03
C GLU A 92 -0.58 -2.88 9.01
N ALA A 93 -1.21 -3.08 7.85
CA ALA A 93 -2.65 -2.94 7.65
C ALA A 93 -3.41 -4.27 7.80
N GLY A 94 -2.69 -5.38 8.00
CA GLY A 94 -3.18 -6.75 8.13
C GLY A 94 -2.70 -7.66 7.00
N GLY A 95 -3.42 -8.77 6.83
CA GLY A 95 -3.15 -9.78 5.81
C GLY A 95 -3.42 -9.34 4.36
N ILE A 96 -3.20 -10.24 3.38
CA ILE A 96 -3.45 -9.94 1.95
C ILE A 96 -4.93 -9.58 1.68
N ASP A 97 -5.85 -10.09 2.50
CA ASP A 97 -7.27 -9.70 2.45
C ASP A 97 -7.50 -8.21 2.76
N ALA A 98 -6.62 -7.58 3.54
CA ALA A 98 -6.66 -6.15 3.82
C ALA A 98 -6.03 -5.29 2.71
N ALA A 99 -5.34 -5.89 1.73
CA ALA A 99 -4.59 -5.15 0.72
C ALA A 99 -5.44 -4.20 -0.14
N GLY A 100 -6.75 -4.47 -0.28
CA GLY A 100 -7.68 -3.56 -0.96
C GLY A 100 -7.79 -2.17 -0.30
N ARG A 101 -7.55 -2.08 1.02
CA ARG A 101 -7.49 -0.81 1.77
C ARG A 101 -6.35 0.10 1.33
N LEU A 102 -5.33 -0.45 0.68
CA LEU A 102 -4.12 0.24 0.24
C LEU A 102 -4.20 0.70 -1.23
N GLU A 103 -5.26 0.38 -1.96
CA GLU A 103 -5.38 0.63 -3.41
C GLU A 103 -6.21 1.88 -3.74
N LEU A 104 -5.64 2.86 -4.46
CA LEU A 104 -6.18 4.20 -4.73
C LEU A 104 -7.70 4.31 -4.91
N MET A 105 -8.30 3.53 -5.82
CA MET A 105 -9.71 3.71 -6.19
C MET A 105 -10.72 3.25 -5.13
N ARG A 106 -10.30 2.49 -4.12
CA ARG A 106 -11.21 1.94 -3.09
C ARG A 106 -10.61 1.89 -1.68
N GLY A 107 -9.32 2.17 -1.55
CA GLY A 107 -8.56 2.08 -0.32
C GLY A 107 -8.77 3.29 0.57
N ASP A 108 -9.28 3.05 1.77
CA ASP A 108 -9.40 4.04 2.82
C ASP A 108 -8.04 4.52 3.35
N LEU A 109 -7.00 3.70 3.22
CA LEU A 109 -5.63 3.98 3.64
C LEU A 109 -4.73 4.52 2.51
N HIS A 110 -5.28 4.77 1.31
CA HIS A 110 -4.52 5.37 0.22
C HIS A 110 -4.56 6.90 0.29
N GLN A 111 -3.43 7.57 0.06
CA GLN A 111 -3.26 9.03 0.10
C GLN A 111 -4.31 9.76 -0.74
N ASN A 112 -4.34 9.49 -2.05
CA ASN A 112 -5.31 10.11 -2.97
C ASN A 112 -6.68 9.40 -2.98
N GLY A 113 -6.90 8.47 -2.03
CA GLY A 113 -8.16 7.78 -1.78
C GLY A 113 -8.79 8.28 -0.48
N GLY A 114 -9.06 7.38 0.47
CA GLY A 114 -9.75 7.73 1.71
C GLY A 114 -9.00 8.69 2.65
N LEU A 115 -7.68 8.86 2.50
CA LEU A 115 -6.91 9.80 3.32
C LEU A 115 -6.97 11.26 2.83
N GLY A 116 -7.61 11.54 1.70
CA GLY A 116 -7.87 12.91 1.23
C GLY A 116 -6.60 13.75 1.02
N GLY A 117 -5.51 13.13 0.56
CA GLY A 117 -4.22 13.76 0.30
C GLY A 117 -3.26 13.80 1.49
N LYS A 118 -3.70 13.38 2.69
CA LYS A 118 -2.93 13.51 3.92
C LYS A 118 -1.74 12.54 3.96
N LEU A 119 -0.59 13.03 4.43
CA LEU A 119 0.55 12.22 4.84
C LEU A 119 0.46 11.97 6.35
N LEU A 120 0.21 10.72 6.74
CA LEU A 120 0.07 10.36 8.15
C LEU A 120 1.42 10.18 8.82
N ASN A 121 1.48 10.53 10.11
CA ASN A 121 2.49 9.99 11.02
C ASN A 121 2.03 8.63 11.60
N ALA A 122 2.90 7.97 12.36
CA ALA A 122 2.64 6.63 12.89
C ALA A 122 1.40 6.54 13.82
N ASP A 123 1.12 7.57 14.61
CA ASP A 123 -0.02 7.57 15.53
C ASP A 123 -1.34 7.75 14.76
N GLU A 124 -1.35 8.67 13.80
CA GLU A 124 -2.49 8.90 12.91
C GLU A 124 -2.79 7.68 12.05
N ALA A 125 -1.74 6.99 11.57
CA ALA A 125 -1.89 5.77 10.79
C ALA A 125 -2.49 4.63 11.60
N ARG A 126 -2.04 4.42 12.85
CA ARG A 126 -2.63 3.40 13.74
C ARG A 126 -4.07 3.72 14.12
N ALA A 127 -4.43 4.99 14.24
CA ALA A 127 -5.81 5.41 14.49
C ALA A 127 -6.74 5.20 13.27
N ALA A 128 -6.17 5.03 12.07
CA ALA A 128 -6.92 4.80 10.84
C ALA A 128 -7.16 3.31 10.52
N LEU A 129 -6.51 2.38 11.25
CA LEU A 129 -6.68 0.95 11.07
C LEU A 129 -8.04 0.47 11.58
#